data_AF-A0A651GRC5-F1
#
_entry.id   AF-A0A651GRC5-F1
#
_cell.length_a   1.000
_cell.length_b   1.000
_cell.length_c   1.000
_cell.angle_alpha   90.00
_cell.angle_beta   90.00
_cell.angle_gamma   90.00
#
_symmetry.space_group_name_H-M   'P 1'
#
loop_
_entity.id
_entity.type
_entity.pdbx_description
1 polymer ?
#
loop_
_entity_poly.entity_id
_entity_poly.type
_entity_poly.pdbx_seq_one_letter_code
_entity_poly.pdbx_strand_id
1 'polypeptide(L)'
;MNVSLTPELEALIHERVRSGRYTSASEVVREALRLLEDRDELRRVRLARLRTQVAAGLDALDQGQVQDGDAVIDEILDASPAAHRG
;
A
#
# COMPACT_ATOMS: atom_id res chain seq x y z
N MET A 1 30.59 -7.51 -2.44
CA MET A 1 29.50 -8.14 -3.22
C MET A 1 29.43 -7.40 -4.54
N ASN A 2 29.38 -8.11 -5.67
CA ASN A 2 29.20 -7.49 -6.99
C ASN A 2 27.80 -7.84 -7.50
N VAL A 3 27.07 -6.86 -8.01
CA VAL A 3 25.69 -7.04 -8.50
C VAL A 3 25.67 -6.51 -9.93
N SER A 4 25.22 -7.34 -10.87
CA SER A 4 25.03 -6.91 -12.24
C SER A 4 23.73 -6.12 -12.37
N LEU A 5 23.82 -4.94 -12.96
CA LEU A 5 22.67 -4.09 -13.25
C LEU A 5 22.37 -4.14 -14.75
N THR A 6 21.12 -3.88 -15.10
CA THR A 6 20.80 -3.64 -16.51
C THR A 6 21.33 -2.26 -16.91
N PRO A 7 21.63 -2.02 -18.21
CA PRO A 7 22.12 -0.71 -18.67
C PRO A 7 21.22 0.46 -18.27
N GLU A 8 19.91 0.24 -18.21
CA GLU A 8 18.92 1.26 -17.81
C GLU A 8 19.05 1.64 -16.34
N LEU A 9 19.32 0.67 -15.46
CA LEU A 9 19.53 0.90 -14.04
C LEU A 9 20.87 1.60 -13.78
N GLU A 10 21.92 1.25 -14.53
CA GLU A 10 23.20 1.96 -14.47
C GLU A 10 23.05 3.42 -14.90
N ALA A 11 22.35 3.68 -16.01
CA ALA A 11 22.08 5.02 -16.49
C ALA A 11 21.30 5.85 -15.46
N LEU A 12 20.26 5.26 -14.84
CA LEU A 12 19.50 5.90 -13.78
C LEU A 12 20.39 6.25 -12.58
N ILE A 13 21.21 5.32 -12.10
CA ILE A 13 22.13 5.58 -10.97
C ILE A 13 23.11 6.70 -11.33
N HIS A 14 23.69 6.67 -12.52
CA HIS A 14 24.59 7.72 -12.98
C HIS A 14 23.91 9.09 -13.06
N GLU A 15 22.67 9.17 -13.54
CA GLU A 15 21.89 10.42 -13.52
C GLU A 15 21.69 10.94 -12.09
N ARG A 16 21.31 10.08 -11.15
CA ARG A 16 21.10 10.47 -9.74
C ARG A 16 22.37 10.99 -9.08
N VAL A 17 23.52 10.38 -9.35
CA VAL A 17 24.81 10.88 -8.85
C VAL A 17 25.20 12.19 -9.53
N ARG A 18 25.09 12.28 -10.87
CA ARG A 18 25.41 13.51 -11.62
C ARG A 18 24.56 14.70 -11.20
N SER A 19 23.33 14.47 -10.73
CA SER A 19 22.47 15.55 -10.20
C SER A 19 23.01 16.19 -8.91
N GLY A 20 24.03 15.60 -8.28
CA GLY A 20 24.57 16.05 -6.99
C GLY A 20 23.73 15.64 -5.79
N ARG A 21 22.56 14.99 -6.00
CA ARG A 21 21.71 14.48 -4.91
C ARG A 21 22.35 13.35 -4.11
N TYR A 22 23.26 12.60 -4.73
CA TYR A 22 23.97 11.50 -4.10
C TYR A 22 25.47 11.57 -4.43
N THR A 23 26.30 11.17 -3.48
CA THR A 23 27.76 11.20 -3.58
C THR A 23 28.34 9.99 -4.30
N SER A 24 27.59 8.88 -4.35
CA SER A 24 28.06 7.63 -4.94
C SER A 24 26.92 6.72 -5.41
N ALA A 25 27.21 5.81 -6.33
CA ALA A 25 26.29 4.76 -6.76
C ALA A 25 25.84 3.88 -5.58
N SER A 26 26.76 3.55 -4.66
CA SER A 26 26.44 2.76 -3.48
C SER A 26 25.44 3.45 -2.55
N GLU A 27 25.44 4.79 -2.49
CA GLU A 27 24.46 5.55 -1.73
C GLU A 27 23.07 5.47 -2.37
N VAL A 28 22.97 5.60 -3.69
CA VAL A 28 21.71 5.44 -4.43
C VAL A 28 21.13 4.04 -4.19
N VAL A 29 21.97 3.00 -4.26
CA VAL A 29 21.54 1.60 -4.07
C VAL A 29 21.09 1.36 -2.64
N ARG A 30 21.81 1.86 -1.63
CA ARG A 30 21.39 1.71 -0.22
C ARG A 30 20.03 2.37 0.03
N GLU A 31 19.83 3.57 -0.49
CA GLU A 31 18.55 4.26 -0.34
C GLU A 31 17.42 3.54 -1.08
N ALA A 32 17.67 3.02 -2.29
CA ALA A 32 16.70 2.23 -3.02
C ALA A 32 16.30 0.94 -2.27
N LEU A 33 17.26 0.25 -1.64
CA LEU A 33 17.00 -0.94 -0.84
C LEU A 33 16.23 -0.61 0.45
N ARG A 34 16.55 0.52 1.10
CA ARG A 34 15.80 1.01 2.27
C ARG A 34 14.34 1.28 1.92
N LEU A 35 14.09 1.95 0.79
CA LEU A 35 12.73 2.21 0.31
C LEU A 35 11.99 0.92 -0.08
N LEU A 36 12.71 -0.08 -0.62
CA LEU A 36 12.15 -1.39 -0.89
C LEU A 36 11.70 -2.08 0.40
N GLU A 37 12.55 -2.06 1.43
CA GLU A 37 12.25 -2.63 2.74
C GLU A 37 11.05 -1.93 3.42
N ASP A 38 11.03 -0.59 3.41
CA ASP A 38 9.92 0.22 3.94
C ASP A 38 8.59 -0.15 3.25
N ARG A 39 8.61 -0.33 1.92
CA ARG A 39 7.44 -0.75 1.14
C ARG A 39 6.99 -2.17 1.51
N ASP A 40 7.93 -3.08 1.68
CA ASP A 40 7.64 -4.48 2.00
C ASP A 40 7.11 -4.63 3.43
N GLU A 41 7.61 -3.85 4.39
CA GLU A 41 7.04 -3.75 5.74
C GLU A 41 5.61 -3.21 5.71
N LEU A 42 5.37 -2.10 5.01
CA LEU A 42 4.03 -1.53 4.88
C LEU A 42 3.04 -2.52 4.24
N ARG A 43 3.50 -3.28 3.23
CA ARG A 43 2.70 -4.33 2.61
C ARG A 43 2.37 -5.45 3.59
N ARG A 44 3.33 -5.88 4.42
CA ARG A 44 3.13 -6.90 5.45
C ARG A 44 2.09 -6.45 6.48
N VAL A 45 2.21 -5.23 7.01
CA VAL A 45 1.25 -4.66 7.96
C VAL A 45 -0.16 -4.58 7.37
N ARG A 46 -0.29 -4.08 6.13
CA ARG A 46 -1.59 -4.01 5.44
C ARG A 46 -2.22 -5.38 5.24
N LEU A 47 -1.44 -6.37 4.85
CA LEU A 47 -1.91 -7.73 4.65
C LEU A 47 -2.33 -8.38 5.98
N ALA A 48 -1.56 -8.18 7.04
CA ALA A 48 -1.93 -8.66 8.38
C ALA A 48 -3.25 -8.06 8.83
N ARG A 49 -3.43 -6.74 8.70
CA ARG A 49 -4.69 -6.06 9.01
C ARG A 49 -5.85 -6.60 8.19
N LEU A 50 -5.68 -6.78 6.88
CA LEU A 50 -6.73 -7.32 6.02
C LEU A 50 -7.13 -8.73 6.44
N ARG A 51 -6.16 -9.59 6.76
CA ARG A 51 -6.44 -10.95 7.26
C ARG A 51 -7.24 -10.92 8.57
N THR A 52 -6.90 -10.03 9.50
CA THR A 52 -7.66 -9.85 10.75
C THR A 52 -9.09 -9.39 10.47
N GLN A 53 -9.30 -8.44 9.56
CA GLN A 53 -10.63 -7.95 9.20
C GLN A 53 -11.48 -9.02 8.52
N VAL A 54 -10.89 -9.81 7.62
CA VAL A 54 -11.57 -10.94 6.97
C VAL A 54 -11.94 -12.00 8.02
N ALA A 55 -11.02 -12.37 8.92
CA ALA A 55 -11.30 -13.34 9.98
C ALA A 55 -12.46 -12.87 10.87
N ALA A 56 -12.44 -11.61 11.32
CA ALA A 56 -13.53 -11.05 12.12
C ALA A 56 -14.87 -11.05 11.37
N GLY A 57 -14.86 -10.78 10.06
CA GLY A 57 -16.05 -10.86 9.22
C GLY A 57 -16.58 -12.30 9.11
N LEU A 58 -15.71 -13.28 8.92
CA LEU A 58 -16.08 -14.70 8.89
C LEU A 58 -16.67 -15.17 10.24
N ASP A 59 -16.05 -14.79 11.36
CA ASP A 59 -16.57 -15.10 12.70
C ASP A 59 -17.96 -14.49 12.94
N ALA A 60 -18.20 -13.28 12.44
CA ALA A 60 -19.51 -12.62 12.51
C ALA A 60 -20.55 -13.34 11.64
N LEU A 61 -20.17 -13.76 10.42
CA LEU A 61 -21.03 -14.57 9.53
C LEU A 61 -21.43 -15.89 10.20
N ASP A 62 -20.49 -16.60 10.85
CA ASP A 62 -20.75 -17.85 11.56
C ASP A 62 -21.70 -17.66 12.76
N GLN A 63 -21.70 -16.47 13.36
CA GLN A 63 -22.63 -16.08 14.42
C GLN A 63 -23.98 -15.56 13.89
N GLY A 64 -24.19 -15.55 12.56
CA GLY A 64 -25.40 -15.03 11.93
C GLY A 64 -25.54 -13.50 11.99
N GLN A 65 -24.45 -12.79 12.29
CA GLN A 65 -24.40 -11.33 12.30
C GLN A 65 -24.29 -10.79 10.87
N VAL A 66 -25.38 -10.91 10.12
CA VAL A 66 -25.50 -10.47 8.72
C VAL A 66 -26.48 -9.32 8.60
N GLN A 67 -26.27 -8.48 7.60
CA GLN A 67 -27.19 -7.40 7.23
C GLN A 67 -27.57 -7.56 5.77
N ASP A 68 -28.79 -7.15 5.43
CA ASP A 68 -29.23 -7.07 4.04
C ASP A 68 -28.46 -5.94 3.34
N GLY A 69 -27.76 -6.28 2.25
CA GLY A 69 -26.86 -5.35 1.56
C GLY A 69 -27.58 -4.18 0.92
N ASP A 70 -28.78 -4.41 0.36
CA ASP A 70 -29.56 -3.37 -0.30
C ASP A 70 -30.09 -2.38 0.73
N ALA A 71 -30.61 -2.89 1.86
CA ALA A 71 -31.06 -2.04 2.96
C ALA A 71 -29.94 -1.17 3.56
N VAL A 72 -28.72 -1.70 3.70
CA VAL A 72 -27.55 -0.94 4.19
C VAL A 72 -27.13 0.12 3.20
N ILE A 73 -27.15 -0.18 1.90
CA ILE A 73 -26.83 0.80 0.85
C ILE A 73 -27.84 1.94 0.85
N ASP A 74 -29.13 1.62 0.93
CA ASP A 74 -30.20 2.62 1.02
C ASP A 74 -30.02 3.52 2.26
N GLU A 75 -29.73 2.94 3.43
CA GLU A 75 -29.44 3.70 4.65
C GLU A 75 -28.25 4.66 4.49
N ILE A 76 -27.15 4.22 3.87
CA ILE A 76 -25.96 5.05 3.65
C ILE A 76 -26.25 6.19 2.67
N LEU A 77 -27.04 5.93 1.61
CA LEU A 77 -27.42 6.93 0.63
C LEU A 77 -28.36 7.98 1.22
N ASP A 78 -29.30 7.57 2.06
CA ASP A 78 -30.23 8.45 2.77
C ASP A 78 -29.53 9.29 3.85
N ALA A 79 -28.54 8.72 4.53
CA ALA A 79 -27.72 9.42 5.52
C ALA A 79 -26.70 10.39 4.88
N SER A 80 -26.56 10.40 3.55
CA SER A 80 -25.62 11.27 2.86
C SER A 80 -26.08 12.75 2.90
N PRO A 81 -25.22 13.70 3.34
CA PRO A 81 -25.57 15.12 3.39
C PRO A 81 -25.81 15.75 2.00
N ALA A 82 -25.53 15.03 0.92
CA ALA A 82 -25.89 15.44 -0.44
C ALA A 82 -27.40 15.28 -0.75
N ALA A 83 -28.12 14.42 -0.03
CA ALA A 83 -29.55 14.15 -0.27
C ALA A 83 -30.49 15.22 0.31
N HIS A 84 -30.00 16.09 1.21
CA HIS A 84 -30.81 17.05 1.97
C HIS A 84 -30.82 18.50 1.40
N ARG A 85 -30.34 18.71 0.16
CA ARG A 85 -30.43 20.02 -0.53
C ARG A 85 -31.47 19.95 -1.65
N GLY A 86 -32.73 20.07 -1.28
CA GLY A 86 -33.89 20.24 -2.16
C GLY A 86 -34.94 21.07 -1.46
#